data_AF-A0A940Q6B6-F1
#
_entry.id   AF-A0A940Q6B6-F1
#
_cell.length_a   1.000
_cell.length_b   1.000
_cell.length_c   1.000
_cell.angle_alpha   90.00
_cell.angle_beta   90.00
_cell.angle_gamma   90.00
#
_symmetry.space_group_name_H-M   'P 1'
#
loop_
_entity.id
_entity.type
_entity.pdbx_description
1 polymer ?
#
loop_
_entity_poly.entity_id
_entity_poly.type
_entity_poly.pdbx_seq_one_letter_code
_entity_poly.pdbx_strand_id
1 'polypeptide(L)'
;MNTFEKARQFIYRNARPLDLARWQYHFEKGSRENVLHALSFYQNPDGGFGHGIEPDFLNPDSTPIAVWAAAEIISEVGLTDKSHPMITGILRYLESGADFDYEQNQWRNTVPTNNDYPHAIWWEYNDGGEYKYNPTAALAAFIIRFADSSSELYGKACELAEQAIKWFVSAVPFDEQHVTGCFITLYNALAETDISIADMALFKEKLCENVTHTICHDTEKWAAEYVTKPSALKVTRDSIFYADNERLAQYECEFIRSSQLPDGSFTVPWQWWTDYKEFEVSANRWKSSIIISNMLYLKANEK
;
A
#
# COMPACT_ATOMS: atom_id res chain seq x y z
N MET A 1 3.66 2.14 -30.89
CA MET A 1 3.75 1.37 -29.63
C MET A 1 2.45 1.53 -28.87
N ASN A 2 1.86 0.43 -28.41
CA ASN A 2 0.69 0.48 -27.53
C ASN A 2 1.09 0.89 -26.10
N THR A 3 0.10 1.05 -25.21
CA THR A 3 0.32 1.48 -23.81
C THR A 3 1.31 0.58 -23.07
N PHE A 4 1.17 -0.73 -23.26
CA PHE A 4 2.03 -1.74 -22.63
C PHE A 4 3.48 -1.66 -23.11
N GLU A 5 3.71 -1.55 -24.41
CA GLU A 5 5.06 -1.46 -24.99
C GLU A 5 5.81 -0.21 -24.50
N LYS A 6 5.10 0.92 -24.36
CA LYS A 6 5.69 2.16 -23.81
C LYS A 6 6.03 2.01 -22.34
N ALA A 7 5.10 1.48 -21.54
CA ALA A 7 5.31 1.18 -20.12
C ALA A 7 6.53 0.27 -19.92
N ARG A 8 6.60 -0.82 -20.70
CA ARG A 8 7.73 -1.75 -20.71
C ARG A 8 9.06 -1.06 -20.98
N GLN A 9 9.12 -0.20 -22.01
CA GLN A 9 10.35 0.52 -22.32
C GLN A 9 10.78 1.47 -21.20
N PHE A 10 9.84 2.16 -20.55
CA PHE A 10 10.17 3.01 -19.42
C PHE A 10 10.75 2.19 -18.26
N ILE A 11 10.08 1.10 -17.88
CA ILE A 11 10.51 0.23 -16.78
C ILE A 11 11.95 -0.27 -17.00
N TYR A 12 12.25 -0.82 -18.17
CA TYR A 12 13.58 -1.35 -18.47
C TYR A 12 14.69 -0.29 -18.51
N ARG A 13 14.35 0.98 -18.71
CA ARG A 13 15.32 2.09 -18.74
C ARG A 13 15.52 2.76 -17.39
N ASN A 14 14.48 2.81 -16.56
CA ASN A 14 14.42 3.73 -15.43
C ASN A 14 14.05 3.09 -14.09
N ALA A 15 13.48 1.89 -14.07
CA ALA A 15 13.02 1.27 -12.82
C ALA A 15 14.20 0.87 -11.92
N ARG A 16 14.02 1.02 -10.60
CA ARG A 16 14.91 0.38 -9.63
C ARG A 16 14.75 -1.14 -9.68
N PRO A 17 15.74 -1.92 -9.21
CA PRO A 17 15.72 -3.39 -9.32
C PRO A 17 14.43 -4.05 -8.79
N LEU A 18 13.88 -3.54 -7.69
CA LEU A 18 12.63 -4.04 -7.11
C LEU A 18 11.43 -3.88 -8.06
N ASP A 19 11.24 -2.70 -8.64
CA ASP A 19 10.13 -2.43 -9.55
C ASP A 19 10.30 -3.16 -10.90
N LEU A 20 11.54 -3.31 -11.37
CA LEU A 20 11.82 -4.16 -12.54
C LEU A 20 11.46 -5.63 -12.27
N ALA A 21 11.80 -6.17 -11.10
CA ALA A 21 11.44 -7.53 -10.73
C ALA A 21 9.92 -7.70 -10.63
N ARG A 22 9.21 -6.73 -10.01
CA ARG A 22 7.74 -6.71 -9.95
C ARG A 22 7.11 -6.69 -11.35
N TRP A 23 7.62 -5.84 -12.26
CA TRP A 23 7.16 -5.83 -13.64
C TRP A 23 7.34 -7.19 -14.33
N GLN A 24 8.53 -7.78 -14.22
CA GLN A 24 8.83 -9.07 -14.83
C GLN A 24 7.92 -10.18 -14.29
N TYR A 25 7.66 -10.19 -12.98
CA TYR A 25 6.75 -11.14 -12.34
C TYR A 25 5.34 -11.07 -12.95
N HIS A 26 4.74 -9.88 -13.02
CA HIS A 26 3.35 -9.72 -13.47
C HIS A 26 3.14 -9.87 -14.97
N PHE A 27 4.14 -9.51 -15.77
CA PHE A 27 3.98 -9.30 -17.22
C PHE A 27 4.90 -10.13 -18.10
N GLU A 28 5.97 -10.74 -17.55
CA GLU A 28 7.02 -11.39 -18.35
C GLU A 28 7.47 -12.75 -17.81
N LYS A 29 6.61 -13.42 -17.02
CA LYS A 29 6.89 -14.75 -16.43
C LYS A 29 8.14 -14.77 -15.52
N GLY A 30 8.49 -13.63 -14.94
CA GLY A 30 9.47 -13.55 -13.86
C GLY A 30 9.00 -14.34 -12.64
N SER A 31 9.93 -14.79 -11.80
CA SER A 31 9.60 -15.55 -10.61
C SER A 31 9.32 -14.65 -9.41
N ARG A 32 8.47 -15.12 -8.49
CA ARG A 32 8.25 -14.47 -7.19
C ARG A 32 9.57 -14.34 -6.43
N GLU A 33 10.43 -15.34 -6.53
CA GLU A 33 11.72 -15.41 -5.84
C GLU A 33 12.66 -14.27 -6.29
N ASN A 34 12.58 -13.82 -7.55
CA ASN A 34 13.33 -12.65 -7.99
C ASN A 34 12.84 -11.36 -7.32
N VAL A 35 11.52 -11.22 -7.12
CA VAL A 35 10.95 -10.07 -6.39
C VAL A 35 11.38 -10.11 -4.93
N LEU A 36 11.26 -11.26 -4.27
CA LEU A 36 11.67 -11.43 -2.87
C LEU A 36 13.17 -11.18 -2.68
N HIS A 37 14.00 -11.62 -3.61
CA HIS A 37 15.43 -11.34 -3.57
C HIS A 37 15.70 -9.82 -3.68
N ALA A 38 15.07 -9.12 -4.63
CA ALA A 38 15.22 -7.67 -4.73
C ALA A 38 14.66 -6.92 -3.49
N LEU A 39 13.56 -7.41 -2.93
CA LEU A 39 12.93 -6.88 -1.72
C LEU A 39 13.81 -7.07 -0.48
N SER A 40 14.58 -8.16 -0.41
CA SER A 40 15.45 -8.45 0.74
C SER A 40 16.51 -7.38 1.01
N PHE A 41 16.91 -6.60 -0.01
CA PHE A 41 17.85 -5.48 0.15
C PHE A 41 17.28 -4.29 0.94
N TYR A 42 15.97 -4.28 1.20
CA TYR A 42 15.30 -3.27 2.02
C TYR A 42 15.03 -3.74 3.45
N GLN A 43 15.27 -5.03 3.77
CA GLN A 43 15.03 -5.58 5.09
C GLN A 43 16.25 -5.38 6.00
N ASN A 44 16.03 -4.85 7.19
CA ASN A 44 17.06 -4.62 8.21
C ASN A 44 17.26 -5.86 9.10
N PRO A 45 18.38 -5.95 9.85
CA PRO A 45 18.68 -7.09 10.72
C PRO A 45 17.63 -7.35 11.82
N ASP A 46 16.96 -6.31 12.30
CA ASP A 46 15.86 -6.41 13.26
C ASP A 46 14.62 -7.12 12.67
N GLY A 47 14.53 -7.18 11.34
CA GLY A 47 13.44 -7.77 10.57
C GLY A 47 12.47 -6.75 9.98
N GLY A 48 12.62 -5.48 10.35
CA GLY A 48 11.88 -4.35 9.79
C GLY A 48 12.41 -3.94 8.41
N PHE A 49 11.85 -2.88 7.85
CA PHE A 49 12.16 -2.43 6.50
C PHE A 49 12.44 -0.92 6.48
N GLY A 50 13.29 -0.50 5.56
CA GLY A 50 13.66 0.91 5.35
C GLY A 50 14.20 1.13 3.93
N HIS A 51 15.26 1.93 3.80
CA HIS A 51 16.04 2.14 2.57
C HIS A 51 15.22 2.72 1.40
N GLY A 52 14.19 3.51 1.71
CA GLY A 52 13.30 4.12 0.73
C GLY A 52 12.53 3.11 -0.11
N ILE A 53 12.10 2.00 0.51
CA ILE A 53 11.15 1.05 -0.08
C ILE A 53 9.85 1.77 -0.46
N GLU A 54 9.31 2.58 0.45
CA GLU A 54 8.33 3.62 0.17
C GLU A 54 9.07 4.81 -0.48
N PRO A 55 8.73 5.24 -1.70
CA PRO A 55 9.56 6.20 -2.41
C PRO A 55 9.62 7.61 -1.82
N ASP A 56 8.66 8.04 -0.99
CA ASP A 56 8.54 9.41 -0.49
C ASP A 56 9.36 9.71 0.78
N PHE A 57 10.05 8.73 1.36
CA PHE A 57 11.10 8.96 2.36
C PHE A 57 12.30 8.05 2.13
N LEU A 58 13.49 8.50 2.55
CA LEU A 58 14.75 7.77 2.39
C LEU A 58 15.36 7.28 3.70
N ASN A 59 14.57 7.24 4.77
CA ASN A 59 14.97 6.69 6.06
C ASN A 59 15.48 5.22 5.89
N PRO A 60 16.76 4.93 6.21
CA PRO A 60 17.32 3.58 6.15
C PRO A 60 16.88 2.72 7.34
N ASP A 61 16.47 3.34 8.44
CA ASP A 61 16.02 2.63 9.63
C ASP A 61 14.67 1.98 9.41
N SER A 62 14.37 0.97 10.24
CA SER A 62 13.10 0.27 10.19
C SER A 62 11.97 1.20 10.61
N THR A 63 10.89 1.26 9.82
CA THR A 63 9.67 2.00 10.19
C THR A 63 8.41 1.17 9.94
N PRO A 64 7.31 1.41 10.68
CA PRO A 64 6.05 0.70 10.44
C PRO A 64 5.50 0.87 9.01
N ILE A 65 5.66 2.05 8.41
CA ILE A 65 5.21 2.30 7.03
C ILE A 65 6.07 1.55 6.02
N ALA A 66 7.39 1.49 6.21
CA ALA A 66 8.25 0.72 5.33
C ALA A 66 7.96 -0.80 5.43
N VAL A 67 7.63 -1.29 6.63
CA VAL A 67 7.14 -2.67 6.83
C VAL A 67 5.80 -2.90 6.12
N TRP A 68 4.87 -1.94 6.19
CA TRP A 68 3.62 -2.00 5.42
C TRP A 68 3.87 -2.06 3.91
N ALA A 69 4.79 -1.23 3.39
CA ALA A 69 5.14 -1.25 1.97
C ALA A 69 5.70 -2.61 1.53
N ALA A 70 6.54 -3.24 2.37
CA ALA A 70 7.02 -4.59 2.13
C ALA A 70 5.89 -5.63 2.17
N ALA A 71 4.98 -5.52 3.13
CA ALA A 71 3.82 -6.40 3.29
C ALA A 71 2.88 -6.36 2.07
N GLU A 72 2.65 -5.18 1.48
CA GLU A 72 1.86 -5.06 0.25
C GLU A 72 2.55 -5.75 -0.93
N ILE A 73 3.87 -5.66 -1.08
CA ILE A 73 4.62 -6.38 -2.13
C ILE A 73 4.59 -7.89 -1.91
N ILE A 74 4.72 -8.34 -0.66
CA ILE A 74 4.62 -9.75 -0.26
C ILE A 74 3.24 -10.32 -0.64
N SER A 75 2.18 -9.56 -0.37
CA SER A 75 0.81 -9.89 -0.76
C SER A 75 0.64 -9.90 -2.29
N GLU A 76 1.18 -8.90 -2.98
CA GLU A 76 1.14 -8.77 -4.45
C GLU A 76 1.73 -10.00 -5.16
N VAL A 77 2.81 -10.59 -4.62
CA VAL A 77 3.44 -11.78 -5.20
C VAL A 77 2.88 -13.09 -4.64
N GLY A 78 1.85 -13.05 -3.78
CA GLY A 78 1.20 -14.25 -3.25
C GLY A 78 2.12 -15.16 -2.44
N LEU A 79 3.03 -14.58 -1.65
CA LEU A 79 3.80 -15.37 -0.68
C LEU A 79 2.90 -15.76 0.50
N THR A 80 2.72 -17.06 0.71
CA THR A 80 1.87 -17.63 1.78
C THR A 80 2.65 -18.48 2.78
N ASP A 81 3.94 -18.74 2.51
CA ASP A 81 4.80 -19.52 3.40
C ASP A 81 5.11 -18.72 4.68
N LYS A 82 4.42 -19.09 5.76
CA LYS A 82 4.58 -18.48 7.09
C LYS A 82 6.00 -18.66 7.66
N SER A 83 6.74 -19.66 7.20
CA SER A 83 8.09 -19.95 7.67
C SER A 83 9.18 -19.18 6.92
N HIS A 84 8.81 -18.46 5.85
CA HIS A 84 9.77 -17.72 5.05
C HIS A 84 10.54 -16.68 5.90
N PRO A 85 11.88 -16.59 5.81
CA PRO A 85 12.68 -15.72 6.68
C PRO A 85 12.27 -14.25 6.69
N MET A 86 11.79 -13.75 5.55
CA MET A 86 11.27 -12.38 5.44
C MET A 86 10.02 -12.17 6.29
N ILE A 87 9.09 -13.14 6.29
CA ILE A 87 7.85 -13.11 7.07
C ILE A 87 8.17 -13.17 8.56
N THR A 88 9.02 -14.12 8.97
CA THR A 88 9.42 -14.26 10.38
C THR A 88 10.22 -13.05 10.87
N GLY A 89 10.99 -12.40 9.99
CA GLY A 89 11.61 -11.10 10.26
C GLY A 89 10.60 -9.99 10.55
N ILE A 90 9.59 -9.83 9.69
CA ILE A 90 8.52 -8.83 9.89
C ILE A 90 7.79 -9.08 11.21
N LEU A 91 7.40 -10.33 11.48
CA LEU A 91 6.71 -10.68 12.73
C LEU A 91 7.56 -10.34 13.96
N ARG A 92 8.87 -10.64 13.93
CA ARG A 92 9.80 -10.27 15.01
C ARG A 92 9.90 -8.75 15.22
N TYR A 93 9.96 -7.98 14.14
CA TYR A 93 9.95 -6.52 14.23
C TYR A 93 8.66 -6.01 14.89
N LEU A 94 7.50 -6.51 14.45
CA LEU A 94 6.21 -6.09 15.01
C LEU A 94 6.04 -6.51 16.47
N GLU A 95 6.53 -7.70 16.84
CA GLU A 95 6.55 -8.20 18.22
C GLU A 95 7.45 -7.39 19.15
N SER A 96 8.52 -6.77 18.62
CA SER A 96 9.45 -5.99 19.42
C SER A 96 8.83 -4.72 20.03
N GLY A 97 7.70 -4.25 19.50
CA GLY A 97 7.07 -2.99 19.90
C GLY A 97 7.79 -1.74 19.39
N ALA A 98 8.77 -1.88 18.50
CA ALA A 98 9.43 -0.75 17.84
C ALA A 98 8.38 0.16 17.17
N ASP A 99 8.46 1.45 17.49
CA ASP A 99 7.56 2.51 17.02
C ASP A 99 6.07 2.24 17.26
N PHE A 100 5.74 1.42 18.26
CA PHE A 100 4.38 1.28 18.76
C PHE A 100 4.09 2.35 19.81
N ASP A 101 3.02 3.12 19.60
CA ASP A 101 2.50 4.03 20.61
C ASP A 101 1.51 3.29 21.50
N TYR A 102 1.90 3.07 22.77
CA TYR A 102 1.09 2.34 23.74
C TYR A 102 -0.08 3.15 24.30
N GLU A 103 -0.04 4.47 24.24
CA GLU A 103 -1.16 5.32 24.69
C GLU A 103 -2.29 5.28 23.67
N GLN A 104 -1.95 5.33 22.38
CA GLN A 104 -2.89 5.29 21.27
C GLN A 104 -3.18 3.87 20.78
N ASN A 105 -2.42 2.89 21.27
CA ASN A 105 -2.49 1.48 20.91
C ASN A 105 -2.34 1.24 19.39
N GLN A 106 -1.38 1.91 18.76
CA GLN A 106 -1.17 1.88 17.30
C GLN A 106 0.34 1.97 16.96
N TRP A 107 0.75 1.34 15.86
CA TRP A 107 2.05 1.68 15.26
C TRP A 107 2.00 3.08 14.67
N ARG A 108 3.08 3.84 14.87
CA ARG A 108 3.20 5.21 14.37
C ARG A 108 3.23 5.25 12.85
N ASN A 109 2.60 6.29 12.28
CA ASN A 109 2.66 6.59 10.86
C ASN A 109 4.00 7.21 10.46
N THR A 110 4.49 8.15 11.26
CA THR A 110 5.82 8.77 11.15
C THR A 110 6.62 8.47 12.41
N VAL A 111 7.94 8.38 12.28
CA VAL A 111 8.85 8.07 13.39
C VAL A 111 9.93 9.14 13.52
N PRO A 112 10.48 9.41 14.72
CA PRO A 112 11.45 10.48 14.91
C PRO A 112 12.63 10.46 13.92
N THR A 113 13.12 9.27 13.57
CA THR A 113 14.26 9.12 12.65
C THR A 113 13.94 9.53 11.22
N ASN A 114 12.67 9.70 10.82
CA ASN A 114 12.34 10.27 9.50
C ASN A 114 12.97 11.66 9.32
N ASN A 115 13.05 12.45 10.38
CA ASN A 115 13.53 13.83 10.33
C ASN A 115 15.05 13.90 10.08
N ASP A 116 15.76 12.78 10.22
CA ASP A 116 17.20 12.69 9.98
C ASP A 116 17.56 12.43 8.50
N TYR A 117 16.57 12.16 7.65
CA TYR A 117 16.77 11.77 6.25
C TYR A 117 15.85 12.52 5.29
N PRO A 118 16.17 12.60 3.99
CA PRO A 118 15.29 13.22 3.00
C PRO A 118 13.90 12.58 2.91
N HIS A 119 12.86 13.40 2.96
CA HIS A 119 11.46 12.95 2.94
C HIS A 119 10.48 14.05 2.49
N ALA A 120 9.26 13.65 2.15
CA ALA A 120 8.14 14.55 1.89
C ALA A 120 7.55 15.15 3.18
N ILE A 121 6.93 16.34 3.13
CA ILE A 121 6.38 17.00 4.34
C ILE A 121 5.41 16.14 5.17
N TRP A 122 4.69 15.22 4.53
CA TRP A 122 3.73 14.34 5.21
C TRP A 122 4.41 13.19 5.97
N TRP A 123 5.70 12.96 5.73
CA TRP A 123 6.51 12.00 6.46
C TRP A 123 7.34 12.62 7.60
N GLU A 124 7.27 13.94 7.76
CA GLU A 124 7.89 14.64 8.88
C GLU A 124 7.24 14.19 10.19
N TYR A 125 8.07 13.75 11.13
CA TYR A 125 7.62 13.40 12.47
C TYR A 125 7.33 14.65 13.30
N ASN A 126 6.14 14.66 13.88
CA ASN A 126 5.71 15.62 14.88
C ASN A 126 5.04 14.86 16.03
N ASP A 127 5.20 15.35 17.26
CA ASP A 127 4.74 14.67 18.50
C ASP A 127 3.19 14.53 18.61
N GLY A 128 2.45 15.11 17.66
CA GLY A 128 0.98 15.12 17.60
C GLY A 128 0.40 14.42 16.36
N GLY A 129 1.05 13.38 15.85
CA GLY A 129 0.61 12.64 14.66
C GLY A 129 -0.86 12.15 14.73
N GLU A 130 -1.48 11.98 13.56
CA GLU A 130 -2.85 11.49 13.48
C GLU A 130 -2.92 9.95 13.61
N TYR A 131 -3.72 9.47 14.56
CA TYR A 131 -3.91 8.04 14.83
C TYR A 131 -5.19 7.50 14.19
N LYS A 132 -5.13 7.19 12.89
CA LYS A 132 -6.25 6.68 12.09
C LYS A 132 -6.01 5.25 11.56
N TYR A 133 -5.26 4.44 12.32
CA TYR A 133 -4.92 3.05 11.99
C TYR A 133 -4.12 2.86 10.68
N ASN A 134 -3.44 3.90 10.19
CA ASN A 134 -2.46 3.80 9.11
C ASN A 134 -1.03 3.84 9.70
N PRO A 135 -0.24 2.75 9.67
CA PRO A 135 -0.49 1.49 8.97
C PRO A 135 -1.10 0.37 9.82
N THR A 136 -1.44 0.63 11.09
CA THR A 136 -1.86 -0.39 12.08
C THR A 136 -2.88 -1.41 11.58
N ALA A 137 -3.94 -1.00 10.86
CA ALA A 137 -4.95 -1.93 10.35
C ALA A 137 -4.35 -2.94 9.35
N ALA A 138 -3.47 -2.51 8.46
CA ALA A 138 -2.80 -3.39 7.52
C ALA A 138 -1.72 -4.26 8.19
N LEU A 139 -1.02 -3.75 9.21
CA LEU A 139 -0.06 -4.54 9.98
C LEU A 139 -0.75 -5.62 10.83
N ALA A 140 -1.90 -5.31 11.44
CA ALA A 140 -2.73 -6.31 12.11
C ALA A 140 -3.19 -7.40 11.12
N ALA A 141 -3.60 -7.01 9.91
CA ALA A 141 -3.95 -7.94 8.84
C ALA A 141 -2.79 -8.88 8.48
N PHE A 142 -1.56 -8.34 8.38
CA PHE A 142 -0.36 -9.13 8.13
C PHE A 142 -0.11 -10.15 9.25
N ILE A 143 -0.17 -9.72 10.52
CA ILE A 143 0.01 -10.61 11.67
C ILE A 143 -1.03 -11.73 11.66
N ILE A 144 -2.31 -11.41 11.45
CA ILE A 144 -3.40 -12.39 11.42
C ILE A 144 -3.16 -13.46 10.34
N ARG A 145 -2.63 -13.06 9.17
CA ARG A 145 -2.31 -14.00 8.09
C ARG A 145 -1.13 -14.92 8.44
N PHE A 146 -0.08 -14.40 9.06
CA PHE A 146 1.22 -15.09 9.11
C PHE A 146 1.64 -15.60 10.49
N ALA A 147 1.21 -14.97 11.58
CA ALA A 147 1.59 -15.40 12.92
C ALA A 147 0.94 -16.73 13.31
N ASP A 148 1.53 -17.39 14.31
CA ASP A 148 0.91 -18.53 14.98
C ASP A 148 -0.31 -18.04 15.76
N SER A 149 -1.47 -18.69 15.55
CA SER A 149 -2.73 -18.31 16.20
C SER A 149 -2.71 -18.44 17.74
N SER A 150 -1.72 -19.15 18.29
CA SER A 150 -1.50 -19.27 19.74
C SER A 150 -0.54 -18.22 20.31
N SER A 151 0.10 -17.39 19.47
CA SER A 151 1.05 -16.37 19.90
C SER A 151 0.37 -15.14 20.53
N GLU A 152 1.07 -14.47 21.44
CA GLU A 152 0.61 -13.20 22.02
C GLU A 152 0.45 -12.12 20.95
N LEU A 153 1.36 -12.08 19.98
CA LEU A 153 1.31 -11.15 18.84
C LEU A 153 0.01 -11.33 18.03
N TYR A 154 -0.41 -12.57 17.77
CA TYR A 154 -1.68 -12.84 17.08
C TYR A 154 -2.88 -12.37 17.90
N GLY A 155 -2.90 -12.66 19.20
CA GLY A 155 -3.95 -12.15 20.10
C GLY A 155 -4.04 -10.62 20.05
N LYS A 156 -2.88 -9.94 20.12
CA LYS A 156 -2.80 -8.49 20.02
C LYS A 156 -3.33 -7.96 18.68
N ALA A 157 -3.01 -8.61 17.57
CA ALA A 157 -3.50 -8.21 16.26
C ALA A 157 -5.03 -8.37 16.12
N CYS A 158 -5.62 -9.40 16.71
CA CYS A 158 -7.08 -9.56 16.77
C CYS A 158 -7.74 -8.41 17.55
N GLU A 159 -7.18 -8.02 18.70
CA GLU A 159 -7.67 -6.87 19.49
C GLU A 159 -7.58 -5.56 18.70
N LEU A 160 -6.44 -5.33 18.03
CA LEU A 160 -6.22 -4.13 17.21
C LEU A 160 -7.19 -4.09 16.02
N ALA A 161 -7.40 -5.23 15.35
CA ALA A 161 -8.35 -5.34 14.25
C ALA A 161 -9.79 -5.05 14.70
N GLU A 162 -10.22 -5.58 15.86
CA GLU A 162 -11.54 -5.29 16.42
C GLU A 162 -11.71 -3.79 16.71
N GLN A 163 -10.72 -3.16 17.34
CA GLN A 163 -10.74 -1.73 17.66
C GLN A 163 -10.75 -0.86 16.39
N ALA A 164 -9.91 -1.21 15.41
CA ALA A 164 -9.86 -0.54 14.12
C ALA A 164 -11.21 -0.58 13.41
N ILE A 165 -11.85 -1.75 13.35
CA ILE A 165 -13.15 -1.90 12.68
C ILE A 165 -14.24 -1.10 13.39
N LYS A 166 -14.28 -1.11 14.73
CA LYS A 166 -15.23 -0.30 15.51
C LYS A 166 -15.04 1.19 15.21
N TRP A 167 -13.80 1.67 15.20
CA TRP A 167 -13.49 3.05 14.83
C TRP A 167 -13.95 3.35 13.41
N PHE A 168 -13.58 2.52 12.43
CA PHE A 168 -13.91 2.72 11.02
C PHE A 168 -15.43 2.80 10.80
N VAL A 169 -16.19 1.84 11.32
CA VAL A 169 -17.66 1.82 11.24
C VAL A 169 -18.28 3.10 11.80
N SER A 170 -17.70 3.68 12.86
CA SER A 170 -18.17 4.93 13.46
C SER A 170 -17.73 6.20 12.72
N ALA A 171 -16.61 6.14 11.99
CA ALA A 171 -15.99 7.29 11.34
C ALA A 171 -16.43 7.47 9.88
N VAL A 172 -16.94 6.42 9.23
CA VAL A 172 -17.41 6.48 7.85
C VAL A 172 -18.65 7.39 7.72
N PRO A 173 -18.71 8.29 6.71
CA PRO A 173 -17.70 8.50 5.66
C PRO A 173 -16.58 9.49 6.02
N PHE A 174 -15.39 9.28 5.46
CA PHE A 174 -14.25 10.21 5.53
C PHE A 174 -13.38 10.17 4.27
N ASP A 175 -12.64 11.26 4.04
CA ASP A 175 -11.79 11.46 2.84
C ASP A 175 -10.30 11.22 3.13
N GLU A 176 -9.89 9.95 3.24
CA GLU A 176 -8.46 9.60 3.39
C GLU A 176 -8.14 8.23 2.76
N GLN A 177 -7.60 8.24 1.54
CA GLN A 177 -7.41 7.02 0.75
C GLN A 177 -6.41 6.03 1.36
N HIS A 178 -5.37 6.52 2.05
CA HIS A 178 -4.34 5.66 2.62
C HIS A 178 -4.89 4.87 3.82
N VAL A 179 -5.74 5.51 4.62
CA VAL A 179 -6.47 4.85 5.70
C VAL A 179 -7.45 3.84 5.11
N THR A 180 -8.29 4.25 4.14
CA THR A 180 -9.23 3.32 3.48
C THR A 180 -8.52 2.10 2.89
N GLY A 181 -7.36 2.28 2.25
CA GLY A 181 -6.53 1.19 1.74
C GLY A 181 -6.11 0.18 2.82
N CYS A 182 -5.72 0.65 4.00
CA CYS A 182 -5.38 -0.24 5.13
C CYS A 182 -6.59 -1.08 5.58
N PHE A 183 -7.79 -0.51 5.57
CA PHE A 183 -9.02 -1.22 5.91
C PHE A 183 -9.45 -2.22 4.83
N ILE A 184 -9.15 -1.96 3.55
CA ILE A 184 -9.31 -2.96 2.48
C ILE A 184 -8.39 -4.16 2.74
N THR A 185 -7.11 -3.92 3.07
CA THR A 185 -6.16 -4.99 3.41
C THR A 185 -6.63 -5.81 4.63
N LEU A 186 -7.15 -5.14 5.67
CA LEU A 186 -7.71 -5.79 6.85
C LEU A 186 -8.95 -6.63 6.53
N TYR A 187 -9.92 -6.08 5.79
CA TYR A 187 -11.13 -6.80 5.38
C TYR A 187 -10.79 -8.08 4.63
N ASN A 188 -9.89 -8.00 3.65
CA ASN A 188 -9.49 -9.16 2.85
C ASN A 188 -8.81 -10.22 3.72
N ALA A 189 -7.98 -9.83 4.69
CA ALA A 189 -7.36 -10.78 5.63
C ALA A 189 -8.38 -11.52 6.46
N LEU A 190 -9.35 -10.80 7.04
CA LEU A 190 -10.37 -11.41 7.88
C LEU A 190 -11.33 -12.29 7.09
N ALA A 191 -11.69 -11.91 5.86
CA ALA A 191 -12.56 -12.68 4.98
C ALA A 191 -11.98 -14.05 4.59
N GLU A 192 -10.67 -14.26 4.74
CA GLU A 192 -9.99 -15.53 4.50
C GLU A 192 -9.83 -16.39 5.77
N THR A 193 -10.42 -15.95 6.90
CA THR A 193 -10.30 -16.62 8.21
C THR A 193 -11.67 -16.89 8.83
N ASP A 194 -11.74 -17.84 9.75
CA ASP A 194 -12.94 -18.13 10.55
C ASP A 194 -13.00 -17.31 11.86
N ILE A 195 -12.19 -16.25 11.99
CA ILE A 195 -12.10 -15.44 13.21
C ILE A 195 -13.36 -14.59 13.34
N SER A 196 -14.00 -14.64 14.52
CA SER A 196 -15.17 -13.82 14.83
C SER A 196 -14.80 -12.70 15.81
N ILE A 197 -14.20 -11.63 15.28
CA ILE A 197 -13.84 -10.42 16.06
C ILE A 197 -14.71 -9.20 15.72
N ALA A 198 -15.48 -9.26 14.63
CA ALA A 198 -16.34 -8.16 14.19
C ALA A 198 -17.52 -8.66 13.35
N ASP A 199 -18.53 -7.81 13.20
CA ASP A 199 -19.59 -8.00 12.22
C ASP A 199 -19.06 -7.72 10.81
N MET A 200 -18.69 -8.78 10.10
CA MET A 200 -18.13 -8.69 8.75
C MET A 200 -19.14 -8.18 7.71
N ALA A 201 -20.45 -8.32 7.94
CA ALA A 201 -21.47 -7.78 7.04
C ALA A 201 -21.53 -6.26 7.18
N LEU A 202 -21.59 -5.76 8.41
CA LEU A 202 -21.55 -4.32 8.68
C LEU A 202 -20.22 -3.69 8.24
N PHE A 203 -19.09 -4.37 8.48
CA PHE A 203 -17.79 -3.88 8.04
C PHE A 203 -17.72 -3.79 6.51
N LYS A 204 -18.22 -4.81 5.79
CA LYS A 204 -18.32 -4.78 4.32
C LYS A 204 -19.16 -3.59 3.83
N GLU A 205 -20.34 -3.39 4.41
CA GLU A 205 -21.25 -2.30 4.04
C GLU A 205 -20.55 -0.94 4.18
N LYS A 206 -19.96 -0.67 5.35
CA LYS A 206 -19.24 0.58 5.61
C LYS A 206 -17.99 0.75 4.76
N LEU A 207 -17.31 -0.34 4.42
CA LEU A 207 -16.16 -0.29 3.53
C LEU A 207 -16.57 0.08 2.10
N CYS A 208 -17.65 -0.51 1.56
CA CYS A 208 -18.18 -0.12 0.24
C CYS A 208 -18.68 1.33 0.22
N GLU A 209 -19.36 1.79 1.29
CA GLU A 209 -19.78 3.18 1.46
C GLU A 209 -18.57 4.12 1.40
N ASN A 210 -17.53 3.85 2.20
CA ASN A 210 -16.36 4.73 2.24
C ASN A 210 -15.55 4.71 0.95
N VAL A 211 -15.36 3.55 0.31
CA VAL A 211 -14.66 3.46 -0.97
C VAL A 211 -15.36 4.33 -2.03
N THR A 212 -16.68 4.24 -2.12
CA THR A 212 -17.47 5.03 -3.07
C THR A 212 -17.42 6.53 -2.76
N HIS A 213 -17.39 6.88 -1.47
CA HIS A 213 -17.24 8.26 -1.00
C HIS A 213 -15.87 8.85 -1.34
N THR A 214 -14.79 8.14 -1.04
CA THR A 214 -13.41 8.63 -1.18
C THR A 214 -12.99 8.79 -2.65
N ILE A 215 -13.59 8.04 -3.59
CA ILE A 215 -13.27 8.16 -5.02
C ILE A 215 -13.71 9.52 -5.56
N CYS A 216 -12.83 10.19 -6.29
CA CYS A 216 -13.14 11.47 -6.92
C CYS A 216 -14.04 11.28 -8.16
N HIS A 217 -15.30 11.75 -8.06
CA HIS A 217 -16.28 11.69 -9.15
C HIS A 217 -16.07 12.78 -10.22
N ASP A 218 -15.32 13.83 -9.90
CA ASP A 218 -14.99 14.90 -10.84
C ASP A 218 -13.79 14.51 -11.71
N THR A 219 -14.09 13.94 -12.87
CA THR A 219 -13.08 13.43 -13.80
C THR A 219 -12.20 14.53 -14.42
N GLU A 220 -12.62 15.80 -14.40
CA GLU A 220 -11.82 16.90 -14.94
C GLU A 220 -10.54 17.12 -14.11
N LYS A 221 -10.57 16.79 -12.82
CA LYS A 221 -9.43 16.90 -11.90
C LYS A 221 -8.36 15.84 -12.12
N TRP A 222 -8.70 14.69 -12.72
CA TRP A 222 -7.84 13.50 -12.73
C TRP A 222 -6.52 13.68 -13.48
N ALA A 223 -6.45 14.64 -14.41
CA ALA A 223 -5.27 14.99 -15.18
C ALA A 223 -4.35 16.01 -14.50
N ALA A 224 -4.85 16.75 -13.51
CA ALA A 224 -4.17 17.93 -12.98
C ALA A 224 -3.94 17.89 -11.46
N GLU A 225 -4.76 17.16 -10.72
CA GLU A 225 -4.75 17.16 -9.26
C GLU A 225 -4.42 15.76 -8.69
N TYR A 226 -3.95 15.74 -7.44
CA TYR A 226 -3.85 14.52 -6.66
C TYR A 226 -5.23 14.14 -6.13
N VAL A 227 -5.86 13.15 -6.76
CA VAL A 227 -7.20 12.67 -6.43
C VAL A 227 -7.23 11.15 -6.33
N THR A 228 -8.12 10.63 -5.48
CA THR A 228 -8.35 9.19 -5.35
C THR A 228 -9.09 8.67 -6.58
N LYS A 229 -8.45 7.74 -7.30
CA LYS A 229 -9.05 7.05 -8.44
C LYS A 229 -9.44 5.62 -8.02
N PRO A 230 -10.38 4.97 -8.72
CA PRO A 230 -10.76 3.58 -8.44
C PRO A 230 -9.57 2.61 -8.26
N SER A 231 -8.48 2.77 -9.02
CA SER A 231 -7.27 1.97 -8.92
C SER A 231 -6.56 2.07 -7.56
N ALA A 232 -6.59 3.25 -6.91
CA ALA A 232 -5.98 3.47 -5.60
C ALA A 232 -6.66 2.64 -4.49
N LEU A 233 -7.93 2.29 -4.68
CA LEU A 233 -8.74 1.51 -3.74
C LEU A 233 -9.08 0.10 -4.25
N LYS A 234 -8.29 -0.43 -5.19
CA LYS A 234 -8.40 -1.81 -5.70
C LYS A 234 -9.81 -2.13 -6.27
N VAL A 235 -10.49 -1.14 -6.84
CA VAL A 235 -11.82 -1.31 -7.49
C VAL A 235 -11.64 -2.03 -8.83
N THR A 236 -11.68 -3.35 -8.79
CA THR A 236 -11.53 -4.24 -9.94
C THR A 236 -12.79 -5.07 -10.13
N ARG A 237 -13.04 -5.62 -11.33
CA ARG A 237 -14.24 -6.45 -11.62
C ARG A 237 -14.58 -7.52 -10.59
N ASP A 238 -13.57 -8.12 -9.97
CA ASP A 238 -13.73 -9.19 -8.98
C ASP A 238 -13.86 -8.66 -7.53
N SER A 239 -13.66 -7.36 -7.32
CA SER A 239 -13.77 -6.72 -6.00
C SER A 239 -15.23 -6.46 -5.61
N ILE A 240 -15.48 -6.44 -4.30
CA ILE A 240 -16.78 -6.09 -3.72
C ILE A 240 -17.21 -4.63 -3.99
N PHE A 241 -16.31 -3.80 -4.53
CA PHE A 241 -16.52 -2.38 -4.78
C PHE A 241 -16.98 -2.06 -6.20
N TYR A 242 -16.83 -3.01 -7.14
CA TYR A 242 -16.97 -2.73 -8.56
C TYR A 242 -18.38 -2.35 -8.97
N ALA A 243 -19.41 -3.03 -8.46
CA ALA A 243 -20.78 -2.78 -8.86
C ALA A 243 -21.20 -1.31 -8.62
N ASP A 244 -20.79 -0.73 -7.48
CA ASP A 244 -21.11 0.65 -7.12
C ASP A 244 -20.26 1.69 -7.87
N ASN A 245 -19.12 1.27 -8.43
CA ASN A 245 -18.10 2.15 -9.00
C ASN A 245 -17.76 1.84 -10.46
N GLU A 246 -18.54 0.99 -11.13
CA GLU A 246 -18.24 0.43 -12.46
C GLU A 246 -17.95 1.54 -13.49
N ARG A 247 -18.78 2.58 -13.51
CA ARG A 247 -18.64 3.68 -14.47
C ARG A 247 -17.27 4.37 -14.33
N LEU A 248 -16.84 4.66 -13.10
CA LEU A 248 -15.56 5.32 -12.87
C LEU A 248 -14.39 4.36 -13.10
N ALA A 249 -14.53 3.08 -12.77
CA ALA A 249 -13.53 2.06 -13.05
C ALA A 249 -13.27 1.91 -14.57
N GLN A 250 -14.34 1.89 -15.37
CA GLN A 250 -14.25 1.85 -16.84
C GLN A 250 -13.63 3.15 -17.38
N TYR A 251 -14.06 4.30 -16.87
CA TYR A 251 -13.47 5.59 -17.24
C TYR A 251 -11.97 5.64 -16.93
N GLU A 252 -11.53 5.11 -15.79
CA GLU A 252 -10.10 5.07 -15.45
C GLU A 252 -9.30 4.23 -16.43
N CYS A 253 -9.85 3.12 -16.92
CA CYS A 253 -9.16 2.33 -17.94
C CYS A 253 -8.93 3.14 -19.22
N GLU A 254 -9.91 3.95 -19.65
CA GLU A 254 -9.75 4.85 -20.80
C GLU A 254 -8.75 5.96 -20.49
N PHE A 255 -8.85 6.57 -19.31
CA PHE A 255 -7.97 7.63 -18.83
C PHE A 255 -6.51 7.18 -18.78
N ILE A 256 -6.20 5.97 -18.27
CA ILE A 256 -4.84 5.42 -18.26
C ILE A 256 -4.29 5.32 -19.69
N ARG A 257 -5.09 4.89 -20.66
CA ARG A 257 -4.59 4.74 -22.04
C ARG A 257 -4.36 6.10 -22.72
N SER A 258 -5.17 7.11 -22.42
CA SER A 258 -5.09 8.43 -23.03
C SER A 258 -4.09 9.37 -22.34
N SER A 259 -3.79 9.16 -21.06
CA SER A 259 -2.91 10.03 -20.25
C SER A 259 -1.44 9.61 -20.19
N GLN A 260 -1.06 8.49 -20.80
CA GLN A 260 0.33 8.03 -20.80
C GLN A 260 1.25 9.01 -21.55
N LEU A 261 2.37 9.37 -20.92
CA LEU A 261 3.34 10.31 -21.46
C LEU A 261 4.16 9.70 -22.62
N PRO A 262 4.81 10.52 -23.48
CA PRO A 262 5.61 10.03 -24.59
C PRO A 262 6.76 9.09 -24.20
N ASP A 263 7.33 9.26 -23.00
CA ASP A 263 8.41 8.40 -22.47
C ASP A 263 7.90 7.05 -21.94
N GLY A 264 6.58 6.87 -21.87
CA GLY A 264 5.90 5.67 -21.38
C GLY A 264 5.50 5.70 -19.90
N SER A 265 5.85 6.76 -19.18
CA SER A 265 5.43 6.99 -17.80
C SER A 265 4.09 7.70 -17.69
N PHE A 266 3.71 8.01 -16.45
CA PHE A 266 2.56 8.80 -16.08
C PHE A 266 3.02 9.97 -15.20
N THR A 267 2.25 11.05 -15.18
CA THR A 267 2.51 12.18 -14.28
C THR A 267 2.46 11.72 -12.82
N VAL A 268 3.41 12.20 -12.01
CA VAL A 268 3.36 12.13 -10.55
C VAL A 268 2.67 13.43 -10.09
N PRO A 269 1.41 13.39 -9.59
CA PRO A 269 0.62 14.60 -9.32
C PRO A 269 0.94 15.27 -7.98
N TRP A 270 2.00 14.85 -7.28
CA TRP A 270 2.46 15.44 -6.03
C TRP A 270 3.95 15.83 -6.10
N GLN A 271 4.38 16.61 -5.12
CA GLN A 271 5.76 16.96 -4.84
C GLN A 271 5.99 16.90 -3.33
N TRP A 272 7.25 16.76 -2.91
CA TRP A 272 7.58 16.61 -1.49
C TRP A 272 7.35 17.86 -0.65
N TRP A 273 7.29 19.05 -1.26
CA TRP A 273 7.16 20.35 -0.59
C TRP A 273 8.26 20.63 0.46
N THR A 274 9.44 20.04 0.26
CA THR A 274 10.67 20.25 1.03
C THR A 274 11.80 20.67 0.09
N ASP A 275 12.94 21.10 0.65
CA ASP A 275 14.12 21.49 -0.13
C ASP A 275 15.00 20.29 -0.57
N TYR A 276 14.56 19.05 -0.30
CA TYR A 276 15.28 17.84 -0.65
C TYR A 276 15.27 17.58 -2.16
N LYS A 277 16.46 17.52 -2.77
CA LYS A 277 16.63 17.26 -4.21
C LYS A 277 16.36 15.80 -4.58
N GLU A 278 16.38 14.93 -3.58
CA GLU A 278 16.10 13.51 -3.66
C GLU A 278 14.69 13.22 -4.19
N PHE A 279 13.78 14.20 -4.14
CA PHE A 279 12.48 14.13 -4.82
C PHE A 279 12.61 13.72 -6.29
N GLU A 280 13.63 14.16 -7.02
CA GLU A 280 13.81 13.78 -8.44
C GLU A 280 14.00 12.25 -8.61
N VAL A 281 14.74 11.64 -7.68
CA VAL A 281 14.93 10.17 -7.65
C VAL A 281 13.64 9.48 -7.24
N SER A 282 12.96 10.02 -6.22
CA SER A 282 11.67 9.52 -5.74
C SER A 282 10.59 9.56 -6.82
N ALA A 283 10.43 10.68 -7.53
CA ALA A 283 9.49 10.85 -8.62
C ALA A 283 9.72 9.81 -9.73
N ASN A 284 10.97 9.50 -10.06
CA ASN A 284 11.28 8.44 -11.02
C ASN A 284 10.91 7.03 -10.51
N ARG A 285 11.09 6.75 -9.21
CA ARG A 285 10.62 5.50 -8.59
C ARG A 285 9.09 5.42 -8.62
N TRP A 286 8.40 6.51 -8.31
CA TRP A 286 6.94 6.60 -8.39
C TRP A 286 6.40 6.37 -9.79
N LYS A 287 7.04 6.90 -10.84
CA LYS A 287 6.68 6.58 -12.23
C LYS A 287 6.63 5.08 -12.48
N SER A 288 7.61 4.33 -11.96
CA SER A 288 7.64 2.86 -12.09
C SER A 288 6.50 2.19 -11.31
N SER A 289 6.25 2.62 -10.08
CA SER A 289 5.15 2.12 -9.25
C SER A 289 3.78 2.39 -9.91
N ILE A 290 3.53 3.61 -10.38
CA ILE A 290 2.31 4.01 -11.08
C ILE A 290 2.12 3.19 -12.36
N ILE A 291 3.18 2.97 -13.14
CA ILE A 291 3.11 2.11 -14.34
C ILE A 291 2.64 0.71 -13.97
N ILE A 292 3.24 0.07 -12.96
CA ILE A 292 2.90 -1.29 -12.55
C ILE A 292 1.43 -1.34 -12.08
N SER A 293 1.03 -0.41 -11.21
CA SER A 293 -0.34 -0.30 -10.71
C SER A 293 -1.34 -0.09 -11.85
N ASN A 294 -1.07 0.81 -12.77
CA ASN A 294 -1.95 1.08 -13.92
C ASN A 294 -2.07 -0.15 -14.84
N MET A 295 -0.97 -0.85 -15.12
CA MET A 295 -1.01 -2.02 -16.00
C MET A 295 -1.72 -3.21 -15.33
N LEU A 296 -1.56 -3.38 -14.01
CA LEU A 296 -2.34 -4.35 -13.24
C LEU A 296 -3.82 -3.98 -13.22
N TYR A 297 -4.15 -2.71 -13.07
CA TYR A 297 -5.52 -2.21 -13.07
C TYR A 297 -6.22 -2.43 -14.41
N LEU A 298 -5.54 -2.12 -15.52
CA LEU A 298 -6.02 -2.46 -16.86
C LEU A 298 -6.26 -3.96 -17.00
N LYS A 299 -5.27 -4.79 -16.66
CA LYS A 299 -5.38 -6.26 -16.73
C LYS A 299 -6.56 -6.81 -15.91
N ALA A 300 -6.85 -6.23 -14.75
CA ALA A 300 -7.94 -6.67 -13.88
C ALA A 300 -9.34 -6.24 -14.36
N ASN A 301 -9.43 -5.17 -15.16
CA ASN A 301 -10.70 -4.61 -15.63
C ASN A 301 -10.95 -4.82 -17.14
N GLU A 302 -9.95 -5.30 -17.89
CA GLU A 302 -10.08 -5.73 -19.29
C GLU A 302 -10.68 -7.14 -19.37
N LYS A 303 -12.01 -7.22 -19.42
CA LYS A 303 -12.80 -8.34 -19.99
C LYS A 303 -14.09 -7.82 -20.60
#